data_AF-A0A7V3I4K7-F1
#
_entry.id   AF-A0A7V3I4K7-F1
#
_cell.length_a   1.000
_cell.length_b   1.000
_cell.length_c   1.000
_cell.angle_alpha   90.00
_cell.angle_beta   90.00
_cell.angle_gamma   90.00
#
_symmetry.space_group_name_H-M   'P 1'
#
loop_
_entity.id
_entity.type
_entity.pdbx_description
1 polymer ?
#
loop_
_entity_poly.entity_id
_entity_poly.type
_entity_poly.pdbx_seq_one_letter_code
_entity_poly.pdbx_strand_id
1 'polypeptide(L)' 'LIASPLRRVIITDTIPLAPDKRGDKIVVVSVAGLLADAIKRIHNESSVSEIFSKVWKAQS' A
#
# COMPACT_ATOMS: atom_id res chain seq x y z
N LEU A 1 11.16 -8.93 -14.58
CA LEU A 1 9.67 -8.94 -14.65
C LEU A 1 9.13 -9.09 -16.08
N ILE A 2 9.71 -8.40 -17.07
CA ILE A 2 9.25 -8.43 -18.46
C ILE A 2 9.20 -9.88 -19.01
N ALA A 3 10.29 -10.64 -18.88
CA ALA A 3 10.37 -12.04 -19.29
C ALA A 3 9.76 -13.08 -18.30
N SER A 4 9.09 -12.62 -17.24
CA SER A 4 8.48 -13.53 -16.24
C SER A 4 7.08 -13.96 -16.68
N PRO A 5 6.63 -15.20 -16.38
CA PRO A 5 5.26 -15.67 -16.65
C PRO A 5 4.21 -14.99 -15.75
N LEU A 6 4.63 -14.14 -14.80
CA LEU A 6 3.70 -13.40 -13.95
C LEU A 6 2.81 -12.48 -14.77
N ARG A 7 1.50 -12.55 -14.50
CA ARG A 7 0.48 -11.68 -15.12
C ARG A 7 0.57 -10.25 -14.60
N ARG A 8 0.63 -10.07 -13.28
CA ARG A 8 0.70 -8.76 -12.61
C ARG A 8 1.53 -8.86 -11.32
N VAL A 9 2.15 -7.77 -10.94
CA VAL A 9 2.83 -7.57 -9.65
C VAL A 9 2.25 -6.33 -9.00
N ILE A 10 1.70 -6.48 -7.80
CA ILE A 10 1.07 -5.38 -7.05
C ILE A 10 2.04 -4.98 -5.94
N ILE A 11 2.40 -3.70 -5.89
CA ILE A 11 3.31 -3.13 -4.89
C ILE A 11 2.70 -1.88 -4.26
N THR A 12 3.17 -1.48 -3.09
CA THR A 12 2.79 -0.22 -2.46
C THR A 12 3.65 0.94 -2.98
N ASP A 13 3.18 2.17 -2.81
CA ASP A 13 3.95 3.40 -3.06
C ASP A 13 4.90 3.80 -1.92
N THR A 14 5.23 2.86 -1.01
CA THR A 14 6.13 3.10 0.14
C THR A 14 7.56 3.43 -0.29
N ILE A 15 7.97 2.96 -1.47
CA ILE A 15 9.24 3.30 -2.10
C ILE A 15 8.92 3.86 -3.50
N PRO A 16 9.44 5.05 -3.85
CA PRO A 16 9.24 5.63 -5.17
C PRO A 16 9.76 4.71 -6.28
N LEU A 17 8.89 4.38 -7.23
CA LEU A 17 9.26 3.61 -8.42
C LEU A 17 9.79 4.55 -9.51
N ALA A 18 11.07 4.36 -9.86
CA ALA A 18 11.72 5.09 -10.94
C ALA A 18 10.96 4.92 -12.27
N PRO A 19 10.82 5.97 -13.12
CA PRO A 19 9.99 5.92 -14.32
C PRO A 19 10.36 4.81 -15.30
N ASP A 20 11.65 4.55 -15.47
CA ASP A 20 12.23 3.49 -16.32
C ASP A 20 11.88 2.07 -15.85
N LYS A 21 11.46 1.93 -14.59
CA LYS A 21 11.05 0.65 -13.99
C LYS A 21 9.52 0.47 -13.97
N ARG A 22 8.75 1.44 -14.46
CA ARG A 22 7.29 1.34 -14.61
C ARG A 22 6.96 0.47 -15.81
N GLY A 23 7.04 -0.85 -15.62
CA GLY A 23 6.63 -1.83 -16.63
C GLY A 23 5.14 -2.16 -16.57
N ASP A 24 4.58 -2.65 -17.67
CA ASP A 24 3.13 -2.92 -17.84
C ASP A 24 2.53 -3.90 -16.82
N LYS A 25 3.37 -4.76 -16.24
CA LYS A 25 2.94 -5.77 -15.26
C LYS A 25 2.84 -5.20 -13.84
N ILE A 26 3.41 -4.03 -13.56
CA ILE A 26 3.48 -3.48 -12.21
C ILE A 26 2.28 -2.57 -11.97
N VAL A 27 1.59 -2.81 -10.85
CA VAL A 27 0.53 -1.94 -10.37
C VAL A 27 0.91 -1.43 -8.99
N VAL A 28 0.90 -0.11 -8.85
CA VAL A 28 1.20 0.56 -7.59
C VAL A 28 -0.11 0.90 -6.90
N VAL A 29 -0.26 0.48 -5.65
CA VAL A 29 -1.38 0.85 -4.78
C VAL A 29 -0.89 1.79 -3.69
N SER A 30 -1.66 2.84 -3.42
CA SER A 30 -1.25 3.81 -2.41
C SER A 30 -1.55 3.34 -1.00
N VAL A 31 -0.61 3.53 -0.08
CA VAL A 31 -0.83 3.36 1.37
C VAL A 31 -0.93 4.70 2.11
N ALA A 32 -1.00 5.83 1.40
CA ALA A 32 -1.02 7.16 2.02
C ALA A 32 -2.15 7.33 3.05
N GLY A 33 -3.35 6.78 2.79
CA GLY A 33 -4.46 6.82 3.74
C GLY A 33 -4.17 6.05 5.04
N LEU A 34 -3.53 4.89 4.93
CA LEU A 34 -3.12 4.07 6.08
C LEU A 34 -2.13 4.83 6.97
N LEU A 35 -1.13 5.45 6.34
CA LEU A 35 -0.09 6.22 7.03
C LEU A 35 -0.67 7.50 7.66
N ALA A 36 -1.58 8.19 6.97
CA ALA A 36 -2.26 9.37 7.50
C ALA A 36 -3.08 9.04 8.75
N ASP A 37 -3.80 7.91 8.75
CA ASP A 37 -4.56 7.47 9.92
C ASP A 37 -3.65 7.07 11.08
N ALA A 38 -2.49 6.45 10.82
CA ALA A 38 -1.50 6.16 11.85
C ALA A 38 -0.96 7.43 12.51
N ILE A 39 -0.58 8.43 11.69
CA ILE A 39 -0.10 9.73 12.19
C ILE A 39 -1.16 10.40 13.08
N LYS A 40 -2.41 10.47 12.62
CA LYS A 40 -3.53 11.04 13.41
C LYS A 40 -3.70 10.33 14.76
N ARG A 41 -3.59 9.00 14.77
CA ARG A 41 -3.81 8.21 15.99
C ARG A 41 -2.71 8.39 17.01
N ILE A 42 -1.45 8.41 16.57
CA ILE A 42 -0.29 8.72 17.41
C ILE A 42 -0.43 10.12 18.01
N HIS A 43 -0.80 11.10 17.17
CA HIS A 43 -0.99 12.47 17.62
C HIS A 43 -2.11 12.62 18.67
N ASN A 44 -3.17 11.82 18.56
CA ASN A 44 -4.32 11.85 19.46
C ASN A 44 -4.24 10.81 20.60
N GLU A 45 -3.08 10.20 20.85
CA GLU A 45 -2.88 9.16 21.88
C GLU A 45 -3.91 8.01 21.81
N SER A 46 -4.35 7.67 20.60
CA SER A 46 -5.37 6.66 20.34
C SER A 46 -4.78 5.39 19.76
N SER A 47 -5.51 4.27 19.89
CA SER A 47 -5.01 2.94 19.48
C SER A 47 -4.70 2.86 17.98
N VAL A 48 -3.43 2.61 17.64
CA VAL A 48 -3.00 2.36 16.24
C VAL A 48 -3.52 1.02 15.73
N SER A 49 -3.69 0.03 16.61
CA SER A 49 -4.15 -1.32 16.25
C SER A 49 -5.54 -1.34 15.62
N GLU A 50 -6.37 -0.34 15.89
CA GLU A 50 -7.70 -0.19 15.27
C GLU A 50 -7.66 0.09 13.76
N ILE A 51 -6.52 0.49 13.19
CA ILE A 51 -6.39 0.66 11.74
C ILE A 51 -6.64 -0.68 11.03
N PHE A 52 -6.14 -1.78 11.59
CA PHE A 52 -6.22 -3.11 10.99
C PHE A 52 -7.64 -3.72 11.03
N SER A 53 -8.52 -3.24 11.92
CA SER A 53 -9.91 -3.70 11.98
C SER A 53 -10.78 -3.16 10.85
N LYS A 54 -10.44 -1.98 10.30
CA LYS A 54 -11.13 -1.38 9.15
C LYS A 54 -10.65 -1.97 7.82
N VAL A 55 -9.35 -2.23 7.70
CA VAL A 55 -8.73 -2.69 6.44
C VAL A 55 -9.04 -4.15 6.13
N TRP A 56 -9.10 -5.02 7.14
CA TRP A 56 -9.33 -6.44 6.94
C TRP A 56 -10.77 -6.79 6.49
N LYS A 57 -11.76 -5.93 6.78
CA LYS A 57 -13.16 -6.17 6.37
C LYS A 57 -13.42 -6.04 4.87
N ALA A 58 -12.48 -5.53 4.07
CA ALA A 58 -12.63 -5.42 2.62
C ALA A 58 -12.38 -6.75 1.87
N GLN A 59 -12.08 -7.85 2.58
CA GLN A 59 -11.88 -9.18 1.99
C GLN A 59 -12.75 -10.28 2.64
N SER A 60 -13.91 -9.93 3.22
CA SER A 60 -14.94 -10.90 3.64
C SER A 60 -16.24 -10.68 2.87
#